data_AF-S5VXE5-F1
#
_entry.id   AF-S5VXE5-F1
#
_cell.length_a   1.000
_cell.length_b   1.000
_cell.length_c   1.000
_cell.angle_alpha   90.00
_cell.angle_beta   90.00
_cell.angle_gamma   90.00
#
_symmetry.space_group_name_H-M   'P 1'
#
loop_
_entity.id
_entity.type
_entity.pdbx_description
1 polymer ?
#
loop_
_entity_poly.entity_id
_entity_poly.type
_entity_poly.pdbx_seq_one_letter_code
_entity_poly.pdbx_strand_id
1 'polypeptide(L)'
;MAVALAACGSAKESKGNDSSSASAKKGDNIKVGLLLPENKTARYEKFDKPLIEKKIKELTNGKAEFQYNNARQDANLQAQQVDTMITNKVDVLILDAVDAKAIQNSVQKAKDAGIKVVAYDRLAEGPISAYTSFDNEEVGKTQGTALLKALGSKATKSSKIVMVNGSVTDPNAAQFKKGAHSVLDGKVTIAKEFDTKEWSPDNANSEMESAISAVGKGKIAGVYSANDGMAGGIITALKAAGLNVPVTGQDAELAGVQRIVAGEQYMSVYKPYAPEADAAAEMAVALAQGKSLDSVAKDKVSSGSAQDVPSVLVPVTALTKDNINDTVIKDGVYTAADICTGKYKSACDKLGIK
;
A
#
# COMPACT_ATOMS: atom_id res chain seq x y z
N MET A 1 19.41 -16.21 -81.41
CA MET A 1 19.42 -14.92 -80.67
C MET A 1 18.02 -14.37 -80.71
N ALA A 2 17.37 -14.34 -79.55
CA ALA A 2 15.93 -14.20 -79.44
C ALA A 2 15.53 -12.79 -78.96
N VAL A 3 14.68 -12.18 -79.77
CA VAL A 3 13.48 -11.37 -79.45
C VAL A 3 13.65 -10.12 -78.56
N ALA A 4 13.37 -8.98 -79.19
CA ALA A 4 13.08 -7.70 -78.55
C ALA A 4 11.66 -7.67 -77.94
N LEU A 5 11.49 -6.95 -76.83
CA LEU A 5 10.27 -6.22 -76.50
C LEU A 5 10.58 -5.15 -75.44
N ALA A 6 10.42 -3.89 -75.84
CA ALA A 6 10.35 -2.75 -74.95
C ALA A 6 8.94 -2.64 -74.35
N ALA A 7 8.84 -2.41 -73.05
CA ALA A 7 7.60 -2.04 -72.38
C ALA A 7 7.89 -0.99 -71.29
N CYS A 8 7.31 0.19 -71.43
CA CYS A 8 7.18 1.21 -70.39
C CYS A 8 6.22 0.70 -69.30
N GLY A 9 6.53 0.96 -68.03
CA GLY A 9 5.62 0.66 -66.91
C GLY A 9 5.95 1.50 -65.69
N SER A 10 5.03 2.41 -65.34
CA SER A 10 5.13 3.43 -64.30
C SER A 10 5.38 2.87 -62.89
N ALA A 11 6.18 3.62 -62.13
CA ALA A 11 6.36 3.45 -60.69
C ALA A 11 4.99 3.50 -59.97
N LYS A 12 4.62 2.40 -59.32
CA LYS A 12 3.52 2.34 -58.36
C LYS A 12 4.13 2.05 -57.00
N GLU A 13 4.07 3.04 -56.13
CA GLU A 13 4.41 2.95 -54.71
C GLU A 13 3.71 1.72 -54.10
N SER A 14 4.51 0.73 -53.70
CA SER A 14 4.07 -0.31 -52.79
C SER A 14 4.00 0.32 -51.40
N LYS A 15 2.81 0.81 -51.02
CA LYS A 15 2.44 1.03 -49.62
C LYS A 15 2.58 -0.31 -48.91
N GLY A 16 3.70 -0.49 -48.20
CA GLY A 16 3.87 -1.55 -47.22
C GLY A 16 2.75 -1.43 -46.20
N ASN A 17 1.84 -2.40 -46.24
CA ASN A 17 0.79 -2.53 -45.25
C ASN A 17 1.49 -2.99 -43.97
N ASP A 18 1.82 -2.04 -43.11
CA ASP A 18 2.38 -2.26 -41.79
C ASP A 18 1.26 -2.87 -40.92
N SER A 19 1.01 -4.16 -41.13
CA SER A 19 0.16 -4.94 -40.25
C SER A 19 0.94 -5.11 -38.96
N SER A 20 0.71 -4.18 -38.03
CA SER A 20 1.05 -4.35 -36.63
C SER A 20 0.62 -5.75 -36.22
N SER A 21 1.58 -6.63 -35.99
CA SER A 21 1.31 -7.95 -35.45
C SER A 21 0.75 -7.74 -34.07
N ALA A 22 -0.58 -7.75 -33.94
CA ALA A 22 -1.24 -7.89 -32.65
C ALA A 22 -0.64 -9.15 -32.03
N SER A 23 0.17 -8.96 -30.99
CA SER A 23 0.75 -10.05 -30.22
C SER A 23 -0.39 -11.02 -29.88
N ALA A 24 -0.24 -12.29 -30.27
CA ALA A 24 -1.24 -13.30 -29.98
C ALA A 24 -1.55 -13.26 -28.48
N LYS A 25 -2.83 -13.11 -28.13
CA LYS A 25 -3.27 -13.03 -26.73
C LYS A 25 -2.73 -14.25 -25.98
N LYS A 26 -1.90 -14.02 -24.95
CA LYS A 26 -1.36 -15.10 -24.12
C LYS A 26 -2.52 -15.82 -23.42
N GLY A 27 -2.41 -17.14 -23.32
CA GLY A 27 -3.29 -17.96 -22.50
C GLY A 27 -2.88 -17.87 -21.02
N ASP A 28 -3.10 -18.95 -20.28
CA ASP A 28 -2.86 -18.96 -18.84
C ASP A 28 -1.38 -19.17 -18.43
N ASN A 29 -0.54 -19.61 -19.37
CA ASN A 29 0.91 -19.74 -19.15
C ASN A 29 1.58 -18.37 -19.29
N ILE A 30 1.53 -17.59 -18.21
CA ILE A 30 2.13 -16.26 -18.09
C ILE A 30 3.20 -16.26 -17.01
N LYS A 31 4.18 -15.36 -17.13
CA LYS A 31 5.19 -15.09 -16.10
C LYS A 31 4.84 -13.80 -15.37
N VAL A 32 4.61 -13.85 -14.07
CA VAL A 32 4.30 -12.67 -13.26
C VAL A 32 5.48 -12.33 -12.36
N GLY A 33 5.98 -11.09 -12.46
CA GLY A 33 6.91 -10.51 -11.49
C GLY A 33 6.14 -9.84 -10.35
N LEU A 34 6.54 -10.08 -9.10
CA LEU A 34 6.05 -9.40 -7.91
C LEU A 34 7.24 -8.79 -7.15
N LEU A 35 7.25 -7.47 -7.03
CA LEU A 35 8.27 -6.72 -6.30
C LEU A 35 7.62 -5.98 -5.14
N LEU A 36 7.95 -6.40 -3.91
CA LEU A 36 7.48 -5.76 -2.69
C LEU A 36 8.60 -4.92 -2.05
N PRO A 37 8.26 -3.83 -1.33
CA PRO A 37 9.24 -2.83 -0.95
C PRO A 37 10.09 -3.29 0.23
N GLU A 38 9.52 -4.04 1.16
CA GLU A 38 10.09 -4.28 2.48
C GLU A 38 9.43 -5.45 3.21
N ASN A 39 10.00 -5.88 4.34
CA ASN A 39 9.51 -7.02 5.14
C ASN A 39 9.55 -6.77 6.66
N LYS A 40 9.67 -5.51 7.10
CA LYS A 40 9.49 -5.11 8.51
C LYS A 40 8.00 -5.13 8.87
N THR A 41 7.12 -4.68 7.98
CA THR A 41 5.67 -4.85 8.16
C THR A 41 5.29 -6.29 7.84
N ALA A 42 4.61 -6.97 8.78
CA ALA A 42 4.23 -8.36 8.57
C ALA A 42 3.24 -8.55 7.40
N ARG A 43 2.49 -7.49 7.04
CA ARG A 43 1.49 -7.44 5.97
C ARG A 43 1.95 -8.14 4.68
N TYR A 44 3.05 -7.66 4.10
CA TYR A 44 3.49 -8.04 2.77
C TYR A 44 3.79 -9.54 2.59
N GLU A 45 4.62 -10.11 3.48
CA GLU A 45 5.03 -11.51 3.38
C GLU A 45 3.93 -12.46 3.89
N LYS A 46 3.16 -12.04 4.89
CA LYS A 46 2.17 -12.92 5.53
C LYS A 46 0.84 -12.96 4.76
N PHE A 47 0.46 -11.86 4.10
CA PHE A 47 -0.87 -11.72 3.50
C PHE A 47 -0.79 -11.38 2.01
N ASP A 48 -0.24 -10.22 1.64
CA ASP A 48 -0.37 -9.68 0.29
C ASP A 48 0.23 -10.61 -0.75
N LYS A 49 1.49 -11.05 -0.55
CA LYS A 49 2.14 -12.01 -1.45
C LYS A 49 1.34 -13.31 -1.60
N PRO A 50 1.00 -14.08 -0.53
CA PRO A 50 0.26 -15.33 -0.71
C PRO A 50 -1.15 -15.13 -1.27
N LEU A 51 -1.82 -14.01 -1.00
CA LEU A 51 -3.12 -13.68 -1.57
C LEU A 51 -3.01 -13.41 -3.08
N ILE A 52 -2.05 -12.59 -3.50
CA ILE A 52 -1.76 -12.31 -4.92
C ILE A 52 -1.41 -13.63 -5.66
N GLU A 53 -0.51 -14.44 -5.09
CA GLU A 53 -0.13 -15.73 -5.68
C GLU A 53 -1.32 -16.69 -5.81
N LYS A 54 -2.15 -16.78 -4.77
CA LYS A 54 -3.35 -17.62 -4.77
C LYS A 54 -4.31 -17.19 -5.86
N LYS A 55 -4.64 -15.90 -5.94
CA LYS A 55 -5.60 -15.39 -6.93
C LYS A 55 -5.08 -15.56 -8.35
N ILE A 56 -3.80 -15.27 -8.61
CA ILE A 56 -3.22 -15.49 -9.95
C ILE A 56 -3.26 -16.99 -10.32
N LYS A 57 -2.96 -17.90 -9.38
CA LYS A 57 -3.09 -19.36 -9.63
C LYS A 57 -4.52 -19.74 -9.98
N GLU A 58 -5.53 -19.21 -9.29
CA GLU A 58 -6.94 -19.44 -9.60
C GLU A 58 -7.30 -18.94 -11.01
N LEU A 59 -6.90 -17.70 -11.34
CA LEU A 59 -7.19 -17.07 -12.64
C LEU A 59 -6.48 -17.73 -13.83
N THR A 60 -5.40 -18.48 -13.57
CA THR A 60 -4.56 -19.10 -14.61
C THR A 60 -4.59 -20.63 -14.56
N ASN A 61 -5.56 -21.23 -13.86
CA ASN A 61 -5.66 -22.69 -13.72
C ASN A 61 -4.35 -23.34 -13.25
N GLY A 62 -3.59 -22.63 -12.40
CA GLY A 62 -2.29 -23.05 -11.85
C GLY A 62 -1.12 -23.02 -12.84
N LYS A 63 -1.26 -22.41 -14.03
CA LYS A 63 -0.22 -22.43 -15.09
C LYS A 63 0.73 -21.24 -15.06
N ALA A 64 0.44 -20.19 -14.29
CA ALA A 64 1.34 -19.05 -14.18
C ALA A 64 2.65 -19.41 -13.45
N GLU A 65 3.76 -18.86 -13.94
CA GLU A 65 5.04 -18.83 -13.23
C GLU A 65 5.17 -17.53 -12.45
N PHE A 66 5.75 -17.59 -11.26
CA PHE A 66 5.93 -16.43 -10.38
C PHE A 66 7.39 -16.16 -10.12
N GLN A 67 7.77 -14.89 -10.19
CA GLN A 67 9.07 -14.41 -9.74
C GLN A 67 8.85 -13.35 -8.67
N TYR A 68 9.40 -13.59 -7.48
CA TYR A 68 9.23 -12.73 -6.33
C TYR A 68 10.58 -12.21 -5.84
N ASN A 69 10.66 -10.91 -5.58
CA ASN A 69 11.75 -10.31 -4.84
C ASN A 69 11.22 -9.24 -3.87
N ASN A 70 11.95 -9.06 -2.77
CA ASN A 70 11.71 -8.01 -1.79
C ASN A 70 12.88 -7.03 -1.78
N ALA A 71 12.61 -5.73 -1.83
CA ALA A 71 13.63 -4.69 -1.91
C ALA A 71 14.23 -4.31 -0.56
N ARG A 72 13.67 -4.75 0.57
CA ARG A 72 14.20 -4.50 1.94
C ARG A 72 14.47 -3.01 2.22
N GLN A 73 13.57 -2.13 1.78
CA GLN A 73 13.69 -0.66 1.85
C GLN A 73 14.86 -0.07 1.03
N ASP A 74 15.44 -0.81 0.09
CA ASP A 74 16.51 -0.32 -0.79
C ASP A 74 15.98 -0.08 -2.22
N ALA A 75 15.83 1.20 -2.59
CA ALA A 75 15.36 1.61 -3.90
C ALA A 75 16.33 1.22 -5.04
N ASN A 76 17.64 1.18 -4.79
CA ASN A 76 18.62 0.75 -5.78
C ASN A 76 18.51 -0.76 -6.03
N LEU A 77 18.34 -1.54 -4.97
CA LEU A 77 18.06 -2.97 -5.08
C LEU A 77 16.75 -3.20 -5.84
N GLN A 78 15.70 -2.42 -5.56
CA GLN A 78 14.44 -2.55 -6.29
C GLN A 78 14.61 -2.26 -7.79
N ALA A 79 15.40 -1.25 -8.16
CA ALA A 79 15.72 -0.98 -9.56
C ALA A 79 16.44 -2.17 -10.23
N GLN A 80 17.40 -2.79 -9.55
CA GLN A 80 18.07 -4.01 -10.04
C GLN A 80 17.12 -5.20 -10.17
N GLN A 81 16.14 -5.31 -9.26
CA GLN A 81 15.10 -6.33 -9.33
C GLN A 81 14.19 -6.12 -10.53
N VAL A 82 13.84 -4.87 -10.88
CA VAL A 82 13.11 -4.57 -12.13
C VAL A 82 13.94 -4.98 -13.36
N ASP A 83 15.23 -4.65 -13.41
CA ASP A 83 16.13 -5.07 -14.49
C ASP A 83 16.19 -6.61 -14.62
N THR A 84 16.12 -7.32 -13.47
CA THR A 84 16.05 -8.80 -13.44
C THR A 84 14.73 -9.32 -14.00
N MET A 85 13.59 -8.72 -13.63
CA MET A 85 12.27 -9.08 -14.16
C MET A 85 12.21 -8.88 -15.69
N ILE A 86 12.80 -7.79 -16.20
CA ILE A 86 12.92 -7.51 -17.63
C ILE A 86 13.78 -8.58 -18.32
N THR A 87 14.95 -8.88 -17.75
CA THR A 87 15.87 -9.90 -18.30
C THR A 87 15.21 -11.28 -18.37
N ASN A 88 14.43 -11.62 -17.35
CA ASN A 88 13.68 -12.87 -17.27
C ASN A 88 12.41 -12.89 -18.13
N LYS A 89 12.09 -11.77 -18.79
CA LYS A 89 10.94 -11.59 -19.68
C LYS A 89 9.63 -11.98 -18.99
N VAL A 90 9.39 -11.41 -17.80
CA VAL A 90 8.05 -11.49 -17.21
C VAL A 90 7.04 -10.81 -18.13
N ASP A 91 5.80 -11.29 -18.13
CA ASP A 91 4.72 -10.77 -18.97
C ASP A 91 4.04 -9.56 -18.36
N VAL A 92 4.08 -9.47 -17.04
CA VAL A 92 3.52 -8.37 -16.26
C VAL A 92 4.28 -8.25 -14.95
N LEU A 93 4.38 -7.03 -14.46
CA LEU A 93 5.03 -6.70 -13.20
C LEU A 93 4.03 -6.07 -12.23
N ILE A 94 3.87 -6.66 -11.05
CA ILE A 94 3.23 -6.04 -9.90
C ILE A 94 4.34 -5.40 -9.05
N LEU A 95 4.23 -4.11 -8.79
CA LEU A 95 5.26 -3.31 -8.15
C LEU A 95 4.68 -2.45 -7.03
N ASP A 96 5.14 -2.68 -5.81
CA ASP A 96 4.99 -1.73 -4.71
C ASP A 96 6.35 -1.07 -4.44
N ALA A 97 6.44 0.23 -4.71
CA ALA A 97 7.70 0.96 -4.78
C ALA A 97 8.23 1.37 -3.38
N VAL A 98 9.53 1.18 -3.16
CA VAL A 98 10.23 1.75 -1.99
C VAL A 98 10.22 3.28 -2.05
N ASP A 99 10.49 3.82 -3.23
CA ASP A 99 10.47 5.24 -3.53
C ASP A 99 9.77 5.43 -4.87
N ALA A 100 8.61 6.08 -4.82
CA ALA A 100 7.75 6.24 -6.00
C ALA A 100 8.43 7.03 -7.12
N LYS A 101 9.31 7.98 -6.79
CA LYS A 101 9.99 8.83 -7.79
C LYS A 101 11.26 8.15 -8.32
N ALA A 102 12.06 7.56 -7.44
CA ALA A 102 13.32 6.94 -7.84
C ALA A 102 13.12 5.74 -8.79
N ILE A 103 11.98 5.04 -8.68
CA ILE A 103 11.67 3.87 -9.52
C ILE A 103 11.25 4.24 -10.96
N GLN A 104 10.95 5.51 -11.24
CA GLN A 104 10.38 5.99 -12.51
C GLN A 104 11.13 5.49 -13.75
N ASN A 105 12.47 5.59 -13.75
CA ASN A 105 13.29 5.14 -14.87
C ASN A 105 13.21 3.61 -15.08
N SER A 106 13.09 2.85 -13.99
CA SER A 106 12.92 1.39 -14.06
C SER A 106 11.56 1.00 -14.61
N VAL A 107 10.50 1.72 -14.23
CA VAL A 107 9.15 1.54 -14.82
C VAL A 107 9.17 1.88 -16.32
N GLN A 108 9.91 2.93 -16.72
CA GLN A 108 10.09 3.26 -18.13
C GLN A 108 10.80 2.13 -18.91
N LYS A 109 11.89 1.57 -18.37
CA LYS A 109 12.57 0.40 -18.97
C LYS A 109 11.63 -0.80 -19.14
N ALA A 110 10.78 -1.07 -18.14
CA ALA A 110 9.80 -2.16 -18.23
C ALA A 110 8.81 -1.93 -19.38
N LYS A 111 8.30 -0.70 -19.53
CA LYS A 111 7.44 -0.30 -20.65
C LYS A 111 8.14 -0.46 -22.00
N ASP A 112 9.41 -0.04 -22.10
CA ASP A 112 10.21 -0.15 -23.34
C ASP A 112 10.47 -1.62 -23.73
N ALA A 113 10.53 -2.50 -22.74
CA ALA A 113 10.57 -3.96 -22.94
C ALA A 113 9.19 -4.60 -23.22
N GLY A 114 8.12 -3.81 -23.28
CA GLY A 114 6.75 -4.27 -23.52
C GLY A 114 6.04 -4.85 -22.29
N ILE A 115 6.62 -4.71 -21.09
CA ILE A 115 6.08 -5.24 -19.84
C ILE A 115 5.15 -4.20 -19.21
N LYS A 116 3.91 -4.60 -18.94
CA LYS A 116 2.93 -3.76 -18.23
C LYS A 116 3.22 -3.77 -16.73
N VAL A 117 3.08 -2.62 -16.09
CA VAL A 117 3.32 -2.44 -14.65
C VAL A 117 2.01 -2.11 -13.94
N VAL A 118 1.64 -2.93 -12.96
CA VAL A 118 0.56 -2.68 -12.00
C VAL A 118 1.20 -2.15 -10.72
N ALA A 119 0.93 -0.89 -10.39
CA ALA A 119 1.33 -0.34 -9.10
C ALA A 119 0.45 -0.94 -7.99
N TYR A 120 1.06 -1.38 -6.89
CA TYR A 120 0.39 -2.03 -5.78
C TYR A 120 0.60 -1.23 -4.49
N ASP A 121 -0.49 -0.88 -3.79
CA ASP A 121 -0.57 -0.04 -2.59
C ASP A 121 -0.04 1.40 -2.81
N ARG A 122 1.20 1.56 -3.25
CA ARG A 122 1.89 2.84 -3.50
C ARG A 122 1.95 3.14 -4.99
N LEU A 123 1.37 4.28 -5.40
CA LEU A 123 1.41 4.69 -6.80
C LEU A 123 2.80 5.18 -7.21
N ALA A 124 3.54 4.34 -7.94
CA ALA A 124 4.84 4.68 -8.50
C ALA A 124 4.74 5.72 -9.64
N GLU A 125 5.82 6.50 -9.83
CA GLU A 125 5.97 7.37 -11.00
C GLU A 125 6.37 6.58 -12.26
N GLY A 126 6.09 7.16 -13.43
CA GLY A 126 6.37 6.56 -14.73
C GLY A 126 5.13 5.98 -15.43
N PRO A 127 5.31 5.22 -16.52
CA PRO A 127 4.23 4.69 -17.35
C PRO A 127 3.50 3.50 -16.71
N ILE A 128 2.76 3.76 -15.63
CA ILE A 128 1.95 2.76 -14.93
C ILE A 128 0.73 2.37 -15.76
N SER A 129 0.44 1.07 -15.84
CA SER A 129 -0.66 0.51 -16.64
C SER A 129 -1.95 0.32 -15.86
N ALA A 130 -1.84 0.07 -14.55
CA ALA A 130 -2.96 -0.03 -13.63
C ALA A 130 -2.49 0.20 -12.18
N TYR A 131 -3.43 0.48 -11.27
CA TYR A 131 -3.13 0.74 -9.87
C TYR A 131 -4.21 0.13 -8.95
N THR A 132 -3.81 -0.44 -7.83
CA THR A 132 -4.74 -0.74 -6.74
C THR A 132 -4.18 -0.23 -5.43
N SER A 133 -5.07 0.29 -4.60
CA SER A 133 -4.76 0.78 -3.25
C SER A 133 -6.06 0.94 -2.46
N PHE A 134 -6.01 1.74 -1.40
CA PHE A 134 -7.14 2.22 -0.65
C PHE A 134 -7.34 3.71 -0.91
N ASP A 135 -8.48 4.26 -0.49
CA ASP A 135 -8.63 5.72 -0.44
C ASP A 135 -7.72 6.29 0.66
N ASN A 136 -6.54 6.75 0.27
CA ASN A 136 -5.51 7.18 1.21
C ASN A 136 -5.88 8.51 1.90
N GLU A 137 -6.64 9.40 1.28
CA GLU A 137 -7.12 10.59 2.03
C GLU A 137 -8.17 10.17 3.08
N GLU A 138 -9.02 9.20 2.77
CA GLU A 138 -10.02 8.66 3.71
C GLU A 138 -9.39 7.91 4.89
N VAL A 139 -8.27 7.20 4.69
CA VAL A 139 -7.48 6.65 5.81
C VAL A 139 -7.10 7.77 6.79
N GLY A 140 -6.50 8.85 6.28
CA GLY A 140 -6.07 9.98 7.12
C GLY A 140 -7.22 10.62 7.88
N LYS A 141 -8.37 10.81 7.20
CA LYS A 141 -9.60 11.30 7.83
C LYS A 141 -10.12 10.34 8.90
N THR A 142 -10.06 9.03 8.65
CA THR A 142 -10.47 7.98 9.59
C THR A 142 -9.64 8.03 10.87
N GLN A 143 -8.31 8.14 10.73
CA GLN A 143 -7.39 8.27 11.86
C GLN A 143 -7.64 9.57 12.64
N GLY A 144 -7.71 10.71 11.96
CA GLY A 144 -7.99 12.00 12.59
C GLY A 144 -9.33 12.02 13.34
N THR A 145 -10.37 11.47 12.72
CA THR A 145 -11.72 11.38 13.32
C THR A 145 -11.71 10.50 14.56
N ALA A 146 -11.03 9.34 14.49
CA ALA A 146 -10.93 8.45 15.63
C ALA A 146 -10.13 9.07 16.78
N LEU A 147 -9.07 9.82 16.50
CA LEU A 147 -8.32 10.54 17.53
C LEU A 147 -9.19 11.59 18.24
N LEU A 148 -9.97 12.39 17.49
CA LEU A 148 -10.92 13.34 18.09
C LEU A 148 -12.00 12.63 18.91
N LYS A 149 -12.53 11.49 18.43
CA LYS A 149 -13.48 10.66 19.17
C LYS A 149 -12.88 10.18 20.49
N ALA A 150 -11.62 9.75 20.49
CA ALA A 150 -10.91 9.31 21.69
C ALA A 150 -10.73 10.44 22.73
N LEU A 151 -10.50 11.66 22.25
CA LEU A 151 -10.39 12.85 23.09
C LEU A 151 -11.76 13.30 23.64
N GLY A 152 -12.85 13.03 22.93
CA GLY A 152 -14.20 13.38 23.33
C GLY A 152 -14.34 14.88 23.61
N SER A 153 -14.89 15.24 24.78
CA SER A 153 -15.02 16.64 25.18
C SER A 153 -13.69 17.38 25.38
N LYS A 154 -12.56 16.66 25.45
CA LYS A 154 -11.22 17.27 25.50
C LYS A 154 -10.71 17.68 24.12
N ALA A 155 -11.38 17.34 23.01
CA ALA A 155 -10.99 17.76 21.67
C ALA A 155 -11.23 19.27 21.47
N THR A 156 -10.29 20.08 21.95
CA THR A 156 -10.34 21.55 21.86
C THR A 156 -8.99 22.09 21.40
N LYS A 157 -8.96 23.35 20.98
CA LYS A 157 -7.72 24.01 20.52
C LYS A 157 -6.61 24.03 21.59
N SER A 158 -6.91 23.87 22.88
CA SER A 158 -5.88 23.78 23.92
C SER A 158 -5.25 22.38 24.05
N SER A 159 -5.90 21.35 23.50
CA SER A 159 -5.37 19.99 23.49
C SER A 159 -4.26 19.86 22.46
N LYS A 160 -3.06 19.54 22.95
CA LYS A 160 -1.88 19.37 22.11
C LYS A 160 -1.76 17.93 21.69
N ILE A 161 -1.67 17.68 20.39
CA ILE A 161 -1.35 16.36 19.85
C ILE A 161 0.05 16.36 19.23
N VAL A 162 0.64 15.17 19.14
CA VAL A 162 1.83 14.94 18.32
C VAL A 162 1.39 14.16 17.08
N MET A 163 1.91 14.53 15.91
CA MET A 163 1.58 13.89 14.64
C MET A 163 2.84 13.25 14.04
N VAL A 164 2.80 11.94 13.84
CA VAL A 164 3.90 11.13 13.33
C VAL A 164 3.45 10.47 12.03
N ASN A 165 3.88 11.05 10.90
CA ASN A 165 3.49 10.65 9.55
C ASN A 165 4.44 9.60 8.95
N GLY A 166 4.08 9.07 7.79
CA GLY A 166 4.89 8.08 7.07
C GLY A 166 6.10 8.64 6.33
N SER A 167 6.74 7.77 5.54
CA SER A 167 7.91 8.12 4.73
C SER A 167 7.55 9.08 3.60
N VAL A 168 8.35 10.14 3.42
CA VAL A 168 8.15 11.11 2.32
C VAL A 168 8.39 10.54 0.92
N THR A 169 9.03 9.37 0.82
CA THR A 169 9.24 8.65 -0.44
C THR A 169 8.00 7.85 -0.88
N ASP A 170 7.01 7.74 0.00
CA ASP A 170 5.74 7.07 -0.21
C ASP A 170 4.63 8.12 -0.47
N PRO A 171 3.99 8.11 -1.65
CA PRO A 171 2.93 9.06 -1.98
C PRO A 171 1.69 8.91 -1.08
N ASN A 172 1.48 7.76 -0.44
CA ASN A 172 0.36 7.53 0.46
C ASN A 172 0.53 8.34 1.75
N ALA A 173 1.77 8.51 2.24
CA ALA A 173 2.05 9.29 3.45
C ALA A 173 1.55 10.74 3.35
N ALA A 174 1.75 11.38 2.19
CA ALA A 174 1.25 12.72 1.93
C ALA A 174 -0.29 12.78 1.89
N GLN A 175 -0.95 11.76 1.35
CA GLN A 175 -2.41 11.67 1.29
C GLN A 175 -3.02 11.42 2.68
N PHE A 176 -2.46 10.49 3.47
CA PHE A 176 -2.86 10.28 4.87
C PHE A 176 -2.74 11.57 5.67
N LYS A 177 -1.58 12.23 5.57
CA LYS A 177 -1.30 13.50 6.23
C LYS A 177 -2.33 14.56 5.87
N LYS A 178 -2.61 14.75 4.57
CA LYS A 178 -3.65 15.69 4.09
C LYS A 178 -5.04 15.35 4.65
N GLY A 179 -5.44 14.08 4.62
CA GLY A 179 -6.70 13.61 5.18
C GLY A 179 -6.82 13.90 6.68
N ALA A 180 -5.76 13.63 7.45
CA ALA A 180 -5.72 13.87 8.88
C ALA A 180 -5.80 15.36 9.22
N HIS A 181 -5.02 16.21 8.55
CA HIS A 181 -5.10 17.68 8.71
C HIS A 181 -6.50 18.22 8.44
N SER A 182 -7.18 17.73 7.39
CA SER A 182 -8.55 18.16 7.06
C SER A 182 -9.55 17.95 8.21
N VAL A 183 -9.25 17.02 9.12
CA VAL A 183 -10.10 16.69 10.27
C VAL A 183 -9.62 17.36 11.56
N LEU A 184 -8.30 17.41 11.79
CA LEU A 184 -7.67 17.81 13.04
C LEU A 184 -7.45 19.33 13.15
N ASP A 185 -7.14 19.98 12.03
CA ASP A 185 -6.80 21.40 12.02
C ASP A 185 -7.98 22.24 12.52
N GLY A 186 -7.66 23.20 13.39
CA GLY A 186 -8.66 24.07 14.02
C GLY A 186 -9.49 23.41 15.13
N LYS A 187 -9.39 22.09 15.35
CA LYS A 187 -10.07 21.38 16.45
C LYS A 187 -9.13 21.05 17.62
N VAL A 188 -7.86 20.79 17.33
CA VAL A 188 -6.77 20.58 18.31
C VAL A 188 -5.54 21.38 17.89
N THR A 189 -4.52 21.45 18.77
CA THR A 189 -3.21 22.02 18.42
C THR A 189 -2.24 20.90 18.07
N ILE A 190 -1.70 20.89 16.85
CA ILE A 190 -0.56 20.03 16.50
C ILE A 190 0.71 20.67 17.07
N ALA A 191 1.21 20.13 18.18
CA ALA A 191 2.34 20.71 18.90
C ALA A 191 3.70 20.29 18.33
N LYS A 192 3.76 19.10 17.73
CA LYS A 192 4.89 18.57 16.98
C LYS A 192 4.38 17.70 15.85
N GLU A 193 5.12 17.71 14.76
CA GLU A 193 4.81 16.99 13.54
C GLU A 193 6.11 16.47 12.93
N PHE A 194 6.12 15.20 12.53
CA PHE A 194 7.27 14.51 11.97
C PHE A 194 6.86 13.71 10.74
N ASP A 195 7.77 13.55 9.79
CA ASP A 195 7.65 12.61 8.67
C ASP A 195 8.71 11.52 8.86
N THR A 196 8.28 10.30 9.17
CA THR A 196 9.16 9.23 9.66
C THR A 196 9.78 8.45 8.50
N LYS A 197 11.10 8.56 8.36
CA LYS A 197 11.86 7.84 7.31
C LYS A 197 11.60 6.32 7.39
N GLU A 198 11.33 5.72 6.22
CA GLU A 198 11.14 4.27 6.02
C GLU A 198 10.00 3.66 6.86
N TRP A 199 9.06 4.48 7.36
CA TRP A 199 8.00 4.01 8.26
C TRP A 199 8.55 3.32 9.53
N SER A 200 9.77 3.71 9.96
CA SER A 200 10.53 2.98 10.98
C SER A 200 9.97 3.18 12.39
N PRO A 201 9.64 2.09 13.12
CA PRO A 201 9.25 2.16 14.53
C PRO A 201 10.30 2.79 15.45
N ASP A 202 11.59 2.57 15.17
CA ASP A 202 12.70 3.11 15.98
C ASP A 202 12.82 4.63 15.79
N ASN A 203 12.59 5.12 14.57
CA ASN A 203 12.55 6.56 14.29
C ASN A 203 11.33 7.19 14.97
N ALA A 204 10.16 6.57 14.85
CA ALA A 204 8.92 7.04 15.49
C ALA A 204 9.04 7.08 17.02
N ASN A 205 9.76 6.13 17.63
CA ASN A 205 10.10 6.15 19.05
C ASN A 205 10.95 7.39 19.39
N SER A 206 12.06 7.59 18.67
CA SER A 206 12.98 8.72 18.89
C SER A 206 12.30 10.09 18.68
N GLU A 207 11.43 10.18 17.67
CA GLU A 207 10.61 11.38 17.39
C GLU A 207 9.63 11.66 18.53
N MET A 208 9.00 10.61 19.07
CA MET A 208 8.10 10.73 20.22
C MET A 208 8.85 11.14 21.49
N GLU A 209 10.04 10.60 21.76
CA GLU A 209 10.90 11.03 22.87
C GLU A 209 11.26 12.52 22.76
N SER A 210 11.65 12.96 21.56
CA SER A 210 11.92 14.37 21.24
C SER A 210 10.69 15.24 21.46
N ALA A 211 9.51 14.78 21.04
CA ALA A 211 8.25 15.50 21.25
C ALA A 211 7.88 15.59 22.74
N ILE A 212 8.05 14.52 23.51
CA ILE A 212 7.83 14.51 24.97
C ILE A 212 8.74 15.52 25.67
N SER A 213 10.03 15.56 25.28
CA SER A 213 11.00 16.52 25.81
C SER A 213 10.61 17.96 25.49
N ALA A 214 10.23 18.24 24.23
CA ALA A 214 9.92 19.59 23.77
C ALA A 214 8.55 20.10 24.25
N VAL A 215 7.52 19.26 24.25
CA VAL A 215 6.15 19.64 24.61
C VAL A 215 5.93 19.56 26.12
N GLY A 216 6.54 18.58 26.77
CA GLY A 216 6.39 18.26 28.19
C GLY A 216 5.40 17.12 28.43
N LYS A 217 5.80 16.15 29.26
CA LYS A 217 5.08 14.89 29.54
C LYS A 217 3.56 15.05 29.74
N GLY A 218 3.14 15.93 30.63
CA GLY A 218 1.71 16.12 30.98
C GLY A 218 0.91 17.01 30.02
N LYS A 219 1.49 17.44 28.89
CA LYS A 219 0.86 18.39 27.97
C LYS A 219 0.37 17.74 26.67
N ILE A 220 0.75 16.49 26.39
CA ILE A 220 0.34 15.75 25.20
C ILE A 220 -1.00 15.06 25.50
N ALA A 221 -2.01 15.35 24.68
CA ALA A 221 -3.37 14.83 24.83
C ALA A 221 -3.61 13.55 24.02
N GLY A 222 -2.87 13.35 22.92
CA GLY A 222 -2.99 12.21 22.02
C GLY A 222 -1.89 12.23 20.95
N VAL A 223 -1.72 11.11 20.26
CA VAL A 223 -0.72 10.97 19.19
C VAL A 223 -1.39 10.40 17.94
N TYR A 224 -1.26 11.11 16.83
CA TYR A 224 -1.53 10.55 15.52
C TYR A 224 -0.30 9.75 15.08
N SER A 225 -0.49 8.47 14.79
CA SER A 225 0.48 7.64 14.09
C SER A 225 -0.14 7.15 12.79
N ALA A 226 0.61 7.28 11.69
CA ALA A 226 0.13 6.90 10.37
C ALA A 226 0.04 5.38 10.15
N ASN A 227 0.76 4.53 10.91
CA ASN A 227 0.59 3.06 10.87
C ASN A 227 0.85 2.35 12.21
N ASP A 228 0.54 1.06 12.27
CA ASP A 228 0.66 0.25 13.50
C ASP A 228 2.12 -0.02 13.93
N GLY A 229 3.04 -0.21 12.99
CA GLY A 229 4.47 -0.33 13.29
C GLY A 229 5.00 0.88 14.06
N MET A 230 4.78 2.09 13.54
CA MET A 230 5.18 3.34 14.19
C MET A 230 4.43 3.58 15.50
N ALA A 231 3.14 3.23 15.56
CA ALA A 231 2.37 3.30 16.81
C ALA A 231 3.02 2.45 17.92
N GLY A 232 3.60 1.29 17.59
CA GLY A 232 4.36 0.47 18.54
C GLY A 232 5.60 1.18 19.11
N GLY A 233 6.36 1.87 18.27
CA GLY A 233 7.50 2.69 18.69
C GLY A 233 7.09 3.87 19.57
N ILE A 234 6.05 4.59 19.15
CA ILE A 234 5.46 5.72 19.89
C ILE A 234 4.97 5.28 21.28
N ILE A 235 4.23 4.18 21.36
CA ILE A 235 3.70 3.65 22.63
C ILE A 235 4.84 3.24 23.56
N THR A 236 5.96 2.74 23.03
CA THR A 236 7.15 2.43 23.82
C THR A 236 7.73 3.69 24.48
N ALA A 237 7.91 4.78 23.72
CA ALA A 237 8.37 6.07 24.25
C ALA A 237 7.39 6.67 25.29
N LEU A 238 6.08 6.60 25.00
CA LEU A 238 5.04 7.07 25.93
C LEU A 238 5.10 6.31 27.26
N LYS A 239 5.19 4.97 27.22
CA LYS A 239 5.30 4.13 28.42
C LYS A 239 6.56 4.44 29.22
N ALA A 240 7.71 4.59 28.57
CA ALA A 240 8.97 4.97 29.23
C ALA A 240 8.87 6.34 29.93
N ALA A 241 8.06 7.26 29.38
CA ALA A 241 7.78 8.55 29.98
C ALA A 241 6.69 8.52 31.08
N GLY A 242 6.01 7.39 31.29
CA GLY A 242 4.88 7.26 32.22
C GLY A 242 3.56 7.81 31.68
N LEU A 243 3.40 7.88 30.35
CA LEU A 243 2.24 8.44 29.67
C LEU A 243 1.35 7.36 29.07
N ASN A 244 0.05 7.60 29.10
CA ASN A 244 -0.96 6.79 28.42
C ASN A 244 -1.99 7.74 27.79
N VAL A 245 -1.90 7.93 26.48
CA VAL A 245 -2.76 8.80 25.68
C VAL A 245 -3.25 8.04 24.46
N PRO A 246 -4.39 8.43 23.84
CA PRO A 246 -4.84 7.76 22.62
C PRO A 246 -3.80 7.84 21.50
N VAL A 247 -3.50 6.69 20.89
CA VAL A 247 -2.62 6.56 19.72
C VAL A 247 -3.40 5.90 18.58
N THR A 248 -3.36 6.49 17.39
CA THR A 248 -3.95 5.90 16.16
C THR A 248 -2.99 4.92 15.50
N GLY A 249 -3.43 4.28 14.41
CA GLY A 249 -2.59 3.43 13.58
C GLY A 249 -3.29 3.07 12.27
N GLN A 250 -2.70 2.13 11.52
CA GLN A 250 -3.17 1.62 10.24
C GLN A 250 -2.62 0.22 10.05
N ASP A 251 -3.33 -0.57 9.24
CA ASP A 251 -3.00 -1.88 8.70
C ASP A 251 -3.60 -3.02 9.52
N ALA A 252 -4.05 -2.77 10.76
CA ALA A 252 -4.51 -3.80 11.68
C ALA A 252 -3.47 -4.93 11.82
N GLU A 253 -2.21 -4.57 12.01
CA GLU A 253 -1.16 -5.54 12.31
C GLU A 253 -1.51 -6.29 13.60
N LEU A 254 -1.18 -7.59 13.68
CA LEU A 254 -1.54 -8.40 14.85
C LEU A 254 -1.11 -7.75 16.17
N ALA A 255 0.09 -7.18 16.20
CA ALA A 255 0.59 -6.44 17.37
C ALA A 255 -0.23 -5.17 17.65
N GLY A 256 -0.70 -4.46 16.63
CA GLY A 256 -1.61 -3.32 16.74
C GLY A 256 -2.97 -3.72 17.30
N VAL A 257 -3.60 -4.78 16.75
CA VAL A 257 -4.87 -5.34 17.26
C VAL A 257 -4.73 -5.76 18.72
N GLN A 258 -3.63 -6.44 19.07
CA GLN A 258 -3.34 -6.83 20.44
C GLN A 258 -3.14 -5.63 21.40
N ARG A 259 -2.50 -4.54 20.93
CA ARG A 259 -2.42 -3.29 21.70
C ARG A 259 -3.79 -2.61 21.85
N ILE A 260 -4.65 -2.68 20.83
CA ILE A 260 -6.04 -2.24 20.93
C ILE A 260 -6.77 -3.04 22.00
N VAL A 261 -6.68 -4.36 21.99
CA VAL A 261 -7.27 -5.23 23.03
C VAL A 261 -6.78 -4.83 24.43
N ALA A 262 -5.48 -4.62 24.59
CA ALA A 262 -4.87 -4.19 25.85
C ALA A 262 -5.21 -2.74 26.25
N GLY A 263 -5.77 -1.92 25.35
CA GLY A 263 -6.04 -0.50 25.59
C GLY A 263 -4.81 0.40 25.55
N GLU A 264 -3.73 -0.06 24.93
CA GLU A 264 -2.48 0.68 24.75
C GLU A 264 -2.47 1.50 23.45
N GLN A 265 -3.23 1.04 22.46
CA GLN A 265 -3.49 1.74 21.20
C GLN A 265 -5.00 1.95 21.10
N TYR A 266 -5.45 3.11 20.62
CA TYR A 266 -6.89 3.41 20.59
C TYR A 266 -7.58 2.75 19.41
N MET A 267 -6.95 2.83 18.23
CA MET A 267 -7.51 2.36 16.97
C MET A 267 -6.42 1.99 15.98
N SER A 268 -6.82 1.27 14.95
CA SER A 268 -6.08 1.11 13.69
C SER A 268 -7.06 1.34 12.54
N VAL A 269 -6.58 1.66 11.35
CA VAL A 269 -7.39 1.58 10.13
C VAL A 269 -7.24 0.19 9.55
N TYR A 270 -8.34 -0.57 9.52
CA TYR A 270 -8.41 -1.84 8.83
C TYR A 270 -8.53 -1.63 7.33
N LYS A 271 -7.57 -2.22 6.62
CA LYS A 271 -7.47 -2.27 5.17
C LYS A 271 -7.59 -3.74 4.76
N PRO A 272 -8.70 -4.19 4.17
CA PRO A 272 -8.86 -5.60 3.85
C PRO A 272 -7.88 -5.98 2.72
N TYR A 273 -6.89 -6.83 3.05
CA TYR A 273 -5.80 -7.17 2.13
C TYR A 273 -6.27 -8.00 0.92
N ALA A 274 -7.22 -8.91 1.12
CA ALA A 274 -7.68 -9.82 0.07
C ALA A 274 -8.33 -9.10 -1.12
N PRO A 275 -9.26 -8.14 -0.94
CA PRO A 275 -9.79 -7.35 -2.06
C PRO A 275 -8.72 -6.61 -2.88
N GLU A 276 -7.70 -6.03 -2.23
CA GLU A 276 -6.64 -5.31 -2.93
C GLU A 276 -5.70 -6.27 -3.69
N ALA A 277 -5.29 -7.36 -3.02
CA ALA A 277 -4.49 -8.42 -3.64
C ALA A 277 -5.21 -9.04 -4.86
N ASP A 278 -6.53 -9.25 -4.74
CA ASP A 278 -7.36 -9.76 -5.81
C ASP A 278 -7.42 -8.80 -7.00
N ALA A 279 -7.62 -7.51 -6.75
CA ALA A 279 -7.60 -6.49 -7.80
C ALA A 279 -6.25 -6.44 -8.52
N ALA A 280 -5.13 -6.50 -7.77
CA ALA A 280 -3.79 -6.54 -8.35
C ALA A 280 -3.61 -7.74 -9.29
N ALA A 281 -4.01 -8.93 -8.82
CA ALA A 281 -3.95 -10.17 -9.56
C ALA A 281 -4.82 -10.14 -10.83
N GLU A 282 -6.06 -9.68 -10.72
CA GLU A 282 -7.00 -9.57 -11.83
C GLU A 282 -6.50 -8.62 -12.92
N MET A 283 -6.02 -7.43 -12.53
CA MET A 283 -5.44 -6.48 -13.47
C MET A 283 -4.15 -7.02 -14.10
N ALA A 284 -3.28 -7.67 -13.33
CA ALA A 284 -2.03 -8.21 -13.85
C ALA A 284 -2.27 -9.32 -14.89
N VAL A 285 -3.15 -10.29 -14.57
CA VAL A 285 -3.53 -11.37 -15.49
C VAL A 285 -4.21 -10.82 -16.74
N ALA A 286 -5.14 -9.86 -16.60
CA ALA A 286 -5.80 -9.24 -17.74
C ALA A 286 -4.80 -8.56 -18.67
N LEU A 287 -3.85 -7.78 -18.13
CA LEU A 287 -2.81 -7.10 -18.90
C LEU A 287 -1.87 -8.09 -19.60
N ALA A 288 -1.41 -9.13 -18.91
CA ALA A 288 -0.56 -10.18 -19.50
C ALA A 288 -1.25 -10.92 -20.66
N GLN A 289 -2.57 -11.09 -20.58
CA GLN A 289 -3.39 -11.75 -21.60
C GLN A 289 -3.90 -10.79 -22.70
N GLY A 290 -3.52 -9.51 -22.65
CA GLY A 290 -3.98 -8.48 -23.60
C GLY A 290 -5.49 -8.24 -23.56
N LYS A 291 -6.10 -8.38 -22.37
CA LYS A 291 -7.51 -8.09 -22.10
C LYS A 291 -7.68 -6.66 -21.59
N SER A 292 -8.88 -6.10 -21.77
CA SER A 292 -9.22 -4.77 -21.23
C SER A 292 -9.39 -4.82 -19.70
N LEU A 293 -9.08 -3.71 -19.04
CA LEU A 293 -9.30 -3.51 -17.61
C LEU A 293 -10.69 -2.95 -17.27
N ASP A 294 -11.51 -2.61 -18.27
CA ASP A 294 -12.79 -1.92 -18.06
C ASP A 294 -13.74 -2.67 -17.11
N SER A 295 -13.61 -3.99 -17.00
CA SER A 295 -14.42 -4.81 -16.08
C SER A 295 -13.91 -4.83 -14.63
N VAL A 296 -12.65 -4.47 -14.40
CA VAL A 296 -11.96 -4.53 -13.10
C VAL A 296 -11.76 -3.13 -12.53
N ALA A 297 -11.11 -2.24 -13.28
CA ALA A 297 -10.76 -0.89 -12.85
C ALA A 297 -11.81 0.12 -13.33
N LYS A 298 -12.52 0.73 -12.38
CA LYS A 298 -13.59 1.72 -12.66
C LYS A 298 -13.17 3.16 -12.36
N ASP A 299 -12.14 3.33 -11.55
CA ASP A 299 -11.63 4.63 -11.14
C ASP A 299 -10.39 5.01 -11.94
N LYS A 300 -9.97 6.28 -11.78
CA LYS A 300 -8.70 6.78 -12.30
C LYS A 300 -8.00 7.62 -11.24
N VAL A 301 -6.70 7.41 -11.08
CA VAL A 301 -5.87 8.14 -10.12
C VAL A 301 -4.68 8.78 -10.82
N SER A 302 -4.31 9.97 -10.38
CA SER A 302 -3.12 10.69 -10.81
C SER A 302 -2.24 11.04 -9.62
N SER A 303 -0.94 10.82 -9.74
CA SER A 303 0.09 11.25 -8.78
C SER A 303 1.44 11.37 -9.47
N GLY A 304 2.16 12.47 -9.24
CA GLY A 304 3.45 12.72 -9.89
C GLY A 304 3.34 12.64 -11.42
N SER A 305 4.24 11.88 -12.06
CA SER A 305 4.18 11.63 -13.51
C SER A 305 3.15 10.59 -13.96
N ALA A 306 2.53 9.83 -13.04
CA ALA A 306 1.45 8.91 -13.36
C ALA A 306 0.12 9.67 -13.43
N GLN A 307 -0.57 9.61 -14.57
CA GLN A 307 -1.79 10.39 -14.83
C GLN A 307 -2.89 9.49 -15.38
N ASP A 308 -4.12 9.70 -14.91
CA ASP A 308 -5.32 8.98 -15.35
C ASP A 308 -5.20 7.45 -15.32
N VAL A 309 -4.46 6.91 -14.35
CA VAL A 309 -4.16 5.48 -14.24
C VAL A 309 -5.43 4.70 -13.86
N PRO A 310 -5.87 3.69 -14.64
CA PRO A 310 -6.99 2.84 -14.27
C PRO A 310 -6.77 2.21 -12.91
N SER A 311 -7.72 2.41 -12.01
CA SER A 311 -7.55 2.10 -10.59
C SER A 311 -8.70 1.31 -9.97
N VAL A 312 -8.37 0.56 -8.94
CA VAL A 312 -9.30 0.00 -7.95
C VAL A 312 -8.92 0.54 -6.58
N LEU A 313 -9.83 1.29 -5.94
CA LEU A 313 -9.63 1.78 -4.57
C LEU A 313 -10.54 1.02 -3.61
N VAL A 314 -9.94 0.28 -2.69
CA VAL A 314 -10.64 -0.52 -1.70
C VAL A 314 -11.03 0.36 -0.51
N PRO A 315 -12.27 0.27 0.00
CA PRO A 315 -12.68 1.04 1.17
C PRO A 315 -11.95 0.57 2.44
N VAL A 316 -11.83 1.49 3.40
CA VAL A 316 -11.20 1.24 4.69
C VAL A 316 -12.20 1.35 5.83
N THR A 317 -11.86 0.83 7.01
CA THR A 317 -12.73 0.91 8.18
C THR A 317 -11.91 1.16 9.44
N ALA A 318 -12.39 2.02 10.33
CA ALA A 318 -11.78 2.16 11.66
C ALA A 318 -11.94 0.86 12.45
N LEU A 319 -10.83 0.30 12.91
CA LEU A 319 -10.77 -0.81 13.85
C LEU A 319 -10.56 -0.29 15.27
N THR A 320 -11.47 -0.65 16.16
CA THR A 320 -11.41 -0.35 17.60
C THR A 320 -11.80 -1.59 18.38
N LYS A 321 -11.76 -1.53 19.72
CA LYS A 321 -12.23 -2.63 20.59
C LYS A 321 -13.65 -3.09 20.25
N ASP A 322 -14.49 -2.19 19.74
CA ASP A 322 -15.92 -2.43 19.55
C ASP A 322 -16.25 -3.31 18.33
N ASN A 323 -15.32 -3.47 17.38
CA ASN A 323 -15.59 -4.13 16.09
C ASN A 323 -14.50 -5.08 15.61
N ILE A 324 -13.66 -5.62 16.50
CA ILE A 324 -12.63 -6.62 16.15
C ILE A 324 -13.25 -7.88 15.53
N ASN A 325 -14.36 -8.37 16.09
CA ASN A 325 -15.06 -9.55 15.56
C ASN A 325 -15.59 -9.32 14.14
N ASP A 326 -16.14 -8.13 13.88
CA ASP A 326 -16.81 -7.79 12.62
C ASP A 326 -15.86 -7.40 11.48
N THR A 327 -14.56 -7.37 11.75
CA THR A 327 -13.50 -6.98 10.80
C THR A 327 -12.48 -8.10 10.65
N VAL A 328 -11.35 -8.04 11.36
CA VAL A 328 -10.21 -8.93 11.17
C VAL A 328 -10.49 -10.40 11.48
N ILE A 329 -11.50 -10.71 12.30
CA ILE A 329 -11.94 -12.10 12.54
C ILE A 329 -12.92 -12.56 11.47
N LYS A 330 -13.99 -11.78 11.23
CA LYS A 330 -15.00 -12.09 10.20
C LYS A 330 -14.38 -12.28 8.82
N ASP A 331 -13.40 -11.46 8.48
CA ASP A 331 -12.71 -11.50 7.20
C ASP A 331 -11.55 -12.52 7.18
N GLY A 332 -11.38 -13.28 8.27
CA GLY A 332 -10.42 -14.38 8.36
C GLY A 332 -8.95 -13.95 8.35
N VAL A 333 -8.65 -12.68 8.65
CA VAL A 333 -7.29 -12.16 8.74
C VAL A 333 -6.55 -12.78 9.93
N TYR A 334 -7.25 -12.91 11.06
CA TYR A 334 -6.75 -13.56 12.26
C TYR A 334 -7.83 -14.46 12.87
N THR A 335 -7.39 -15.52 13.52
CA THR A 335 -8.24 -16.26 14.47
C THR A 335 -8.27 -15.55 15.81
N ALA A 336 -9.30 -15.81 16.63
CA ALA A 336 -9.30 -15.34 18.01
C ALA A 336 -8.08 -15.86 18.80
N ALA A 337 -7.56 -17.05 18.47
CA ALA A 337 -6.37 -17.60 19.11
C ALA A 337 -5.09 -16.79 18.80
N ASP A 338 -4.98 -16.23 17.59
CA ASP A 338 -3.85 -15.35 17.22
C ASP A 338 -3.84 -14.08 18.06
N ILE A 339 -5.02 -13.48 18.28
CA ILE A 339 -5.18 -12.23 19.02
C ILE A 339 -5.07 -12.48 20.54
N CYS A 340 -5.78 -13.49 21.04
CA CYS A 340 -6.03 -13.72 22.46
C CYS A 340 -5.01 -14.66 23.11
N THR A 341 -3.73 -14.41 22.83
CA THR A 341 -2.60 -15.10 23.48
C THR A 341 -2.56 -14.82 24.99
N GLY A 342 -1.75 -15.57 25.74
CA GLY A 342 -1.79 -15.61 27.21
C GLY A 342 -1.95 -14.25 27.91
N LYS A 343 -1.15 -13.24 27.54
CA LYS A 343 -1.23 -11.89 28.14
C LYS A 343 -2.50 -11.10 27.77
N TYR A 344 -3.17 -11.43 26.68
CA TYR A 344 -4.35 -10.73 26.17
C TYR A 344 -5.67 -11.45 26.45
N LYS A 345 -5.62 -12.71 26.87
CA LYS A 345 -6.81 -13.56 27.08
C LYS A 345 -7.90 -12.89 27.93
N SER A 346 -7.55 -12.38 29.12
CA SER A 346 -8.54 -11.72 30.00
C SER A 346 -9.17 -10.48 29.37
N ALA A 347 -8.41 -9.71 28.59
CA ALA A 347 -8.94 -8.55 27.88
C ALA A 347 -9.85 -8.96 26.72
N CYS A 348 -9.48 -10.00 25.97
CA CYS A 348 -10.32 -10.59 24.95
C CYS A 348 -11.64 -11.12 25.49
N ASP A 349 -11.61 -11.86 26.62
CA ASP A 349 -12.82 -12.43 27.22
C ASP A 349 -13.82 -11.32 27.59
N LYS A 350 -13.34 -10.18 28.10
CA LYS A 350 -14.17 -8.99 28.39
C LYS A 350 -14.74 -8.33 27.13
N LEU A 351 -14.02 -8.40 26.02
CA LEU A 351 -14.44 -7.85 24.73
C LEU A 351 -15.30 -8.84 23.92
N GLY A 352 -15.48 -10.07 24.38
CA GLY A 352 -16.24 -11.09 23.67
C GLY A 352 -15.61 -11.52 22.35
N ILE A 353 -14.27 -11.44 22.24
CA ILE A 353 -13.53 -11.87 21.05
C ILE A 353 -13.55 -13.40 20.99
N LYS A 354 -14.05 -13.97 19.88
CA LYS A 354 -14.32 -15.41 19.74
C LYS A 354 -13.91 -15.98 18.40
#